data_AF-A0A7R9DRB6-F1
#
_entry.id   AF-A0A7R9DRB6-F1
#
_cell.length_a   1.000
_cell.length_b   1.000
_cell.length_c   1.000
_cell.angle_alpha   90.00
_cell.angle_beta   90.00
_cell.angle_gamma   90.00
#
_symmetry.space_group_name_H-M   'P 1'
#
loop_
_entity.id
_entity.type
_entity.pdbx_description
1 polymer ?
#
loop_
_entity_poly.entity_id
_entity_poly.type
_entity_poly.pdbx_seq_one_letter_code
_entity_poly.pdbx_strand_id
1 'polypeptide(L)'
;AREEIVLETKNKYLYCRECDLASQRSIRNFVKQFGKEQSKLDILINNAGVMRCPYTKTQDGIELQLGVNHIGHFLLTNLLLTKLQVR
;
A
#
# COMPACT_ATOMS: atom_id res chain seq x y z
N ALA A 1 -2.46 17.76 -0.54
CA ALA A 1 -1.54 16.65 -0.25
C ALA A 1 -0.37 16.56 -1.23
N ARG A 2 -0.49 15.97 -2.43
CA ARG A 2 0.68 15.84 -3.34
C ARG A 2 1.33 17.19 -3.70
N GLU A 3 0.54 18.14 -4.16
CA GLU A 3 1.05 19.45 -4.61
C GLU A 3 1.80 20.18 -3.51
N GLU A 4 1.23 20.21 -2.31
CA GLU A 4 1.83 20.75 -1.09
C GLU A 4 3.19 20.11 -0.77
N ILE A 5 3.27 18.77 -0.73
CA ILE A 5 4.54 18.06 -0.48
C ILE A 5 5.58 18.40 -1.55
N VAL A 6 5.18 18.50 -2.82
CA VAL A 6 6.09 18.87 -3.91
C VAL A 6 6.59 20.31 -3.75
N LEU A 7 5.74 21.24 -3.33
CA LEU A 7 6.11 22.65 -3.12
C LEU A 7 7.06 22.80 -1.92
N GLU A 8 6.80 22.10 -0.81
CA GLU A 8 7.63 22.15 0.41
C GLU A 8 8.98 21.47 0.23
N THR A 9 9.00 20.27 -0.35
CA THR A 9 10.23 19.47 -0.51
C THR A 9 11.02 19.82 -1.76
N LYS A 10 10.42 20.55 -2.71
CA LYS A 10 10.91 20.78 -4.08
C LYS A 10 11.19 19.49 -4.87
N ASN A 11 10.69 18.34 -4.41
CA ASN A 11 10.86 17.06 -5.06
C ASN A 11 9.64 16.73 -5.94
N LYS A 12 9.81 16.85 -7.26
CA LYS A 12 8.75 16.54 -8.24
C LYS A 12 8.52 15.03 -8.45
N TYR A 13 9.44 14.17 -7.99
CA TYR A 13 9.36 12.71 -8.14
C TYR A 13 8.44 12.07 -7.10
N LEU A 14 7.24 12.65 -6.91
CA LEU A 14 6.18 12.12 -6.09
C LEU A 14 5.10 11.53 -6.99
N TYR A 15 4.80 10.26 -6.83
CA TYR A 15 3.79 9.54 -7.62
C TYR A 15 2.75 8.94 -6.69
N CYS A 16 1.48 9.20 -6.96
CA CYS A 16 0.36 8.64 -6.20
C CYS A 16 -0.27 7.49 -6.98
N ARG A 17 -0.59 6.40 -6.29
CA ARG A 17 -1.34 5.26 -6.82
C ARG A 17 -2.36 4.85 -5.78
N GLU A 18 -3.49 4.33 -6.25
CA GLU A 18 -4.50 3.74 -5.36
C GLU A 18 -3.95 2.45 -4.74
N CYS A 19 -4.13 2.29 -3.43
CA CYS A 19 -3.84 1.05 -2.71
C CYS A 19 -4.78 1.00 -1.49
N ASP A 20 -5.97 0.42 -1.69
CA ASP A 20 -6.90 0.17 -0.59
C ASP A 20 -6.54 -1.14 0.10
N LEU A 21 -6.05 -1.05 1.34
CA LEU A 21 -5.66 -2.21 2.14
C LEU A 21 -6.85 -3.04 2.64
N ALA A 22 -8.07 -2.51 2.57
CA ALA A 22 -9.29 -3.29 2.80
C ALA A 22 -9.72 -4.10 1.56
N SER A 23 -8.95 -4.05 0.46
CA SER A 23 -9.26 -4.74 -0.79
C SER A 23 -8.07 -5.51 -1.33
N GLN A 24 -8.11 -6.84 -1.26
CA GLN A 24 -7.09 -7.69 -1.88
C GLN A 24 -6.97 -7.46 -3.39
N ARG A 25 -8.07 -7.12 -4.06
CA ARG A 25 -8.08 -6.73 -5.46
C ARG A 25 -7.30 -5.43 -5.69
N SER A 26 -7.54 -4.40 -4.88
CA SER A 26 -6.80 -3.12 -4.97
C SER A 26 -5.30 -3.33 -4.74
N ILE A 27 -4.92 -4.10 -3.72
CA ILE A 27 -3.51 -4.44 -3.44
C ILE A 27 -2.84 -5.12 -4.65
N ARG A 28 -3.47 -6.14 -5.23
CA ARG A 28 -2.92 -6.86 -6.40
C ARG A 28 -2.79 -5.95 -7.63
N ASN A 29 -3.75 -5.05 -7.83
CA ASN A 29 -3.70 -4.06 -8.91
C ASN A 29 -2.55 -3.07 -8.72
N PHE A 30 -2.38 -2.56 -7.50
CA PHE A 30 -1.26 -1.69 -7.14
C PHE A 30 0.07 -2.37 -7.44
N VAL A 31 0.29 -3.60 -6.95
CA VAL A 31 1.57 -4.32 -7.18
C VAL A 31 1.81 -4.57 -8.66
N LYS A 32 0.77 -4.96 -9.41
CA LYS A 32 0.87 -5.17 -10.86
C LYS A 32 1.27 -3.88 -11.58
N GLN A 33 0.70 -2.75 -11.21
CA GLN A 33 1.05 -1.46 -11.81
C GLN A 33 2.45 -1.02 -11.41
N PHE A 34 2.78 -1.07 -10.11
CA PHE A 34 4.11 -0.77 -9.60
C PHE A 34 5.18 -1.60 -10.32
N GLY A 35 4.94 -2.89 -10.53
CA GLY A 35 5.88 -3.76 -11.22
C GLY A 35 6.11 -3.48 -12.70
N LYS A 36 5.18 -2.78 -13.37
CA LYS A 36 5.37 -2.28 -14.75
C LYS A 36 6.19 -1.00 -14.79
N GLU A 37 6.11 -0.20 -13.73
CA GLU A 37 6.73 1.13 -13.66
C GLU A 37 8.13 1.09 -13.03
N GLN A 38 8.34 0.19 -12.06
CA GLN A 38 9.54 0.13 -11.23
C GLN A 38 10.12 -1.29 -11.20
N SER A 39 11.41 -1.40 -11.49
CA SER A 39 12.15 -2.67 -11.46
C SER A 39 12.53 -3.10 -10.04
N LYS A 40 12.77 -2.13 -9.14
CA LYS A 40 13.26 -2.32 -7.76
C LYS A 40 12.42 -1.52 -6.76
N LEU A 41 12.36 -2.00 -5.52
CA LEU A 41 11.81 -1.29 -4.36
C LEU A 41 12.86 -1.30 -3.23
N ASP A 42 13.44 -0.14 -2.90
CA ASP A 42 14.46 -0.08 -1.85
C ASP A 42 13.88 -0.10 -0.43
N ILE A 43 12.74 0.58 -0.22
CA ILE A 43 12.12 0.74 1.10
C ILE A 43 10.60 0.60 0.96
N LEU A 44 9.99 -0.20 1.84
CA LEU A 44 8.54 -0.27 2.02
C LEU A 44 8.19 0.20 3.44
N ILE A 45 7.28 1.18 3.55
CA ILE A 45 6.80 1.71 4.83
C ILE A 45 5.34 1.28 5.01
N ASN A 46 5.11 0.28 5.87
CA ASN A 46 3.78 -0.21 6.25
C ASN A 46 3.20 0.67 7.36
N ASN A 47 2.71 1.86 6.99
CA ASN A 47 2.23 2.86 7.96
C ASN A 47 0.69 2.95 8.08
N ALA A 48 -0.05 2.62 7.02
CA ALA A 48 -1.49 2.85 7.01
C ALA A 48 -2.18 2.05 8.10
N GLY A 49 -3.28 2.56 8.65
CA GLY A 49 -4.02 1.84 9.67
C GLY A 49 -5.31 2.54 10.08
N VAL A 50 -6.26 1.76 10.57
CA VAL A 50 -7.53 2.23 11.12
C VAL A 50 -7.66 1.81 12.58
N MET A 51 -8.29 2.64 13.42
CA MET A 51 -8.42 2.40 14.85
C MET A 51 -9.77 2.91 15.34
N ARG A 52 -10.37 2.22 16.33
CA ARG A 52 -11.67 2.58 16.93
C ARG A 52 -12.81 2.70 15.90
N CYS A 53 -12.78 1.88 14.86
CA CYS A 53 -13.88 1.80 13.89
C CYS A 53 -15.02 0.92 14.44
N PRO A 54 -16.29 1.23 14.12
CA PRO A 54 -17.39 0.29 14.33
C PRO A 54 -17.09 -1.06 13.67
N TYR A 55 -17.59 -2.14 14.27
CA TYR A 55 -17.42 -3.49 13.70
C TYR A 55 -18.00 -3.52 12.29
N THR A 56 -17.12 -3.77 11.33
CA THR A 56 -17.42 -3.87 9.91
C THR A 56 -16.46 -4.88 9.30
N LYS A 57 -16.74 -5.30 8.07
CA LYS A 57 -15.88 -6.21 7.32
C LYS A 57 -15.35 -5.51 6.09
N THR A 58 -14.13 -5.88 5.69
CA THR A 58 -13.59 -5.59 4.38
C THR A 58 -14.47 -6.22 3.29
N GLN A 59 -14.30 -5.78 2.04
CA GLN A 59 -14.98 -6.42 0.90
C GLN A 59 -14.63 -7.92 0.74
N ASP A 60 -13.51 -8.36 1.33
CA ASP A 60 -13.06 -9.75 1.32
C ASP A 60 -13.55 -10.54 2.57
N GLY A 61 -14.43 -9.96 3.38
CA GLY A 61 -15.10 -10.63 4.50
C GLY A 61 -14.32 -10.70 5.82
N ILE A 62 -13.18 -10.00 5.92
CA ILE A 62 -12.32 -9.97 7.11
C ILE A 62 -12.73 -8.80 8.00
N GLU A 63 -12.67 -8.92 9.34
CA GLU A 63 -12.88 -7.78 10.24
C GLU A 63 -11.98 -6.60 9.83
N LEU A 64 -12.53 -5.38 9.79
CA LEU A 64 -11.90 -4.23 9.14
C LEU A 64 -10.50 -3.91 9.70
N GLN A 65 -10.32 -3.88 11.02
CA GLN A 65 -9.03 -3.54 11.62
C GLN A 65 -7.98 -4.62 11.34
N LEU A 66 -8.32 -5.90 11.48
CA LEU A 66 -7.45 -7.01 11.11
C LEU A 66 -7.13 -7.02 9.61
N GLY A 67 -8.14 -6.75 8.78
CA GLY A 67 -8.06 -6.69 7.34
C GLY A 67 -7.10 -5.62 6.86
N VAL A 68 -7.25 -4.38 7.33
CA VAL A 68 -6.41 -3.24 6.93
C VAL A 68 -5.04 -3.29 7.60
N ASN A 69 -5.00 -3.39 8.93
CA ASN A 69 -3.77 -3.15 9.69
C ASN A 69 -2.80 -4.32 9.59
N HIS A 70 -3.28 -5.53 9.33
CA HIS A 70 -2.45 -6.72 9.25
C HIS A 70 -2.50 -7.42 7.90
N ILE A 71 -3.67 -7.94 7.49
CA ILE A 71 -3.77 -8.83 6.31
C ILE A 71 -3.41 -8.08 5.02
N GLY A 72 -3.85 -6.83 4.88
CA GLY A 72 -3.53 -5.97 3.74
C GLY A 72 -2.03 -5.72 3.61
N HIS A 73 -1.38 -5.28 4.71
CA HIS A 73 0.08 -5.08 4.75
C HIS A 73 0.86 -6.37 4.50
N PHE A 74 0.40 -7.49 5.07
CA PHE A 74 1.02 -8.79 4.88
C PHE A 74 0.99 -9.19 3.40
N LEU A 75 -0.18 -9.09 2.75
CA LEU A 75 -0.31 -9.40 1.32
C LEU A 75 0.55 -8.47 0.46
N LEU A 76 0.49 -7.16 0.69
CA LEU A 76 1.27 -6.16 -0.04
C LEU A 76 2.77 -6.46 0.03
N THR A 77 3.28 -6.69 1.24
CA THR A 77 4.70 -6.97 1.50
C THR A 77 5.15 -8.23 0.79
N ASN A 78 4.40 -9.33 0.91
CA ASN A 78 4.75 -10.60 0.28
C ASN A 78 4.77 -10.50 -1.26
N LEU A 79 3.82 -9.78 -1.86
CA LEU A 79 3.78 -9.60 -3.31
C LEU A 79 4.93 -8.71 -3.83
N LEU A 80 5.42 -7.78 -3.01
CA LEU A 80 6.55 -6.91 -3.34
C LEU A 80 7.92 -7.49 -2.95
N LEU A 81 7.95 -8.61 -2.24
CA LEU A 81 9.19 -9.15 -1.66
C LEU A 81 10.28 -9.39 -2.71
N THR A 82 9.92 -9.89 -3.89
CA THR A 82 10.84 -10.11 -5.01
C THR A 82 11.50 -8.84 -5.54
N LYS A 83 10.90 -7.66 -5.29
CA LYS A 83 11.43 -6.35 -5.66
C LYS A 83 12.16 -5.65 -4.51
N LEU A 84 11.90 -6.07 -3.27
CA LEU A 84 12.50 -5.57 -2.03
C LEU A 84 13.85 -6.21 -1.72
N GLN A 85 14.05 -7.48 -2.09
CA GLN A 85 15.27 -8.20 -1.77
C GLN A 85 16.50 -7.59 -2.44
N VAL A 86 17.55 -7.39 -1.64
CA VAL A 86 18.91 -7.13 -2.13
C VAL A 86 19.40 -8.46 -2.73
N ARG A 87 19.70 -8.45 -4.03
CA ARG A 87 20.49 -9.54 -4.63
C ARG A 87 21.93 -9.42 -4.20
#